data_AF-A0AAN8YSI5-F1
#
_entry.id   AF-A0AAN8YSI5-F1
#
_cell.length_a   1.000
_cell.length_b   1.000
_cell.length_c   1.000
_cell.angle_alpha   90.00
_cell.angle_beta   90.00
_cell.angle_gamma   90.00
#
_symmetry.space_group_name_H-M   'P 1'
#
loop_
_entity.id
_entity.type
_entity.pdbx_description
1 polymer ?
#
loop_
_entity_poly.entity_id
_entity_poly.type
_entity_poly.pdbx_seq_one_letter_code
_entity_poly.pdbx_strand_id
1 'polypeptide(L)'
;MNYATSRWCLDELVKIMECTNDKNEKTIIPVFYGVDATDARYQSKSFAEAFAKHELKYKDDDEGMQKVQRWRTALTAESKRICIP
;
A
#
# COMPACT_ATOMS: atom_id res chain seq x y z
N MET A 1 -0.36 -14.08 -0.31
CA MET A 1 -1.02 -12.86 0.19
C MET A 1 -1.44 -12.02 -1.01
N ASN A 2 -2.74 -11.93 -1.29
CA ASN A 2 -3.24 -11.48 -2.61
C ASN A 2 -3.45 -9.96 -2.70
N TYR A 3 -3.44 -9.27 -1.56
CA TYR A 3 -3.69 -7.84 -1.48
C TYR A 3 -2.65 -7.03 -2.28
N ALA A 4 -1.36 -7.23 -1.98
CA ALA A 4 -0.25 -6.52 -2.65
C ALA A 4 -0.13 -6.84 -4.14
N THR A 5 -0.61 -8.01 -4.58
CA THR A 5 -0.60 -8.39 -6.00
C THR A 5 -1.78 -7.81 -6.79
N SER A 6 -2.85 -7.40 -6.11
CA SER A 6 -4.04 -6.86 -6.75
C SER A 6 -3.91 -5.36 -6.94
N ARG A 7 -3.81 -4.92 -8.20
CA ARG A 7 -3.80 -3.50 -8.56
C ARG A 7 -5.04 -2.77 -8.04
N TRP A 8 -6.20 -3.44 -8.08
CA TRP A 8 -7.45 -2.86 -7.64
C TRP A 8 -7.45 -2.61 -6.12
N CYS A 9 -6.93 -3.54 -5.33
CA CYS A 9 -6.78 -3.36 -3.88
C CYS A 9 -5.81 -2.21 -3.54
N LEU A 10 -4.72 -2.07 -4.30
CA LEU A 10 -3.77 -0.98 -4.10
C LEU A 10 -4.33 0.39 -4.53
N ASP A 11 -5.16 0.43 -5.57
CA ASP A 11 -5.89 1.64 -5.97
C ASP A 11 -6.93 2.04 -4.93
N GLU A 12 -7.63 1.05 -4.37
CA GLU A 12 -8.58 1.26 -3.29
C GLU A 12 -7.88 1.83 -2.04
N LEU A 13 -6.70 1.31 -1.69
CA LEU A 13 -5.88 1.85 -0.60
C LEU A 13 -5.57 3.33 -0.77
N VAL A 14 -5.16 3.76 -1.96
CA VAL A 14 -4.86 5.17 -2.25
C VAL A 14 -6.12 6.03 -2.08
N LYS A 15 -7.27 5.59 -2.62
CA LYS A 15 -8.54 6.31 -2.46
C LYS A 15 -8.99 6.42 -1.01
N ILE A 16 -8.80 5.36 -0.23
CA ILE A 16 -9.10 5.34 1.20
C ILE A 16 -8.24 6.39 1.92
N MET A 17 -6.94 6.45 1.60
CA MET A 17 -6.01 7.42 2.16
C MET A 17 -6.38 8.87 1.82
N GLU A 18 -6.72 9.14 0.57
CA GLU A 18 -7.23 10.44 0.11
C GLU A 18 -8.48 10.84 0.90
N CYS A 19 -9.45 9.92 1.01
CA CYS A 19 -10.68 10.15 1.75
C CYS A 19 -10.48 10.43 3.25
N THR A 20 -9.46 9.84 3.88
CA THR A 20 -9.13 10.14 5.28
C THR A 20 -8.44 11.47 5.48
N ASN A 21 -7.55 11.86 4.57
CA ASN A 21 -6.85 13.12 4.67
C ASN A 21 -7.80 14.30 4.42
N ASP A 22 -8.79 14.13 3.55
CA ASP A 22 -9.73 15.20 3.21
C ASP A 22 -10.81 15.43 4.28
N LYS A 23 -11.11 14.42 5.10
CA LYS A 23 -12.28 14.43 5.99
C LYS A 23 -11.96 14.52 7.48
N ASN A 24 -10.69 14.42 7.90
CA ASN A 24 -10.16 14.52 9.29
C ASN A 24 -10.88 13.71 10.41
N GLU A 25 -12.00 13.05 10.14
CA GLU A 25 -12.87 12.38 11.11
C GLU A 25 -12.98 10.87 10.88
N LYS A 26 -12.41 10.35 9.79
CA LYS A 26 -12.47 8.92 9.47
C LYS A 26 -11.24 8.20 10.02
N THR A 27 -11.46 7.32 11.00
CA THR A 27 -10.43 6.40 11.50
C THR A 27 -10.43 5.14 10.64
N ILE A 28 -9.33 4.84 9.96
CA ILE A 28 -9.11 3.54 9.30
C ILE A 28 -8.50 2.59 10.32
N ILE A 29 -9.07 1.39 10.45
CA ILE A 29 -8.49 0.31 11.24
C ILE A 29 -7.96 -0.75 10.26
N PRO A 30 -6.64 -0.80 10.05
CA PRO A 30 -6.04 -1.81 9.19
C PRO A 30 -6.11 -3.20 9.82
N VAL A 31 -6.49 -4.20 9.04
CA VAL A 31 -6.53 -5.62 9.44
C VAL A 31 -5.41 -6.36 8.72
N PHE A 32 -4.45 -6.89 9.47
CA PHE A 32 -3.35 -7.69 8.92
C PHE A 32 -3.67 -9.17 9.02
N TYR A 33 -4.03 -9.76 7.88
CA TYR A 33 -4.32 -11.18 7.81
C TYR A 33 -3.16 -11.95 7.19
N GLY A 34 -2.51 -12.80 8.00
CA GLY A 34 -1.39 -13.63 7.56
C GLY A 34 -0.13 -12.84 7.21
N VAL A 35 0.02 -11.62 7.75
CA VAL A 35 1.17 -10.74 7.54
C VAL A 35 1.53 -10.01 8.80
N ASP A 36 2.82 -9.71 8.97
CA ASP A 36 3.26 -8.80 10.01
C ASP A 36 2.95 -7.35 9.59
N ALA A 37 2.46 -6.54 10.53
CA ALA A 37 2.27 -5.11 10.32
C ALA A 37 3.57 -4.40 9.92
N THR A 38 4.71 -4.88 10.44
CA THR A 38 6.04 -4.39 10.06
C THR A 38 6.37 -4.73 8.61
N ASP A 39 5.97 -5.91 8.12
CA ASP A 39 6.18 -6.29 6.72
C ASP A 39 5.38 -5.39 5.77
N ALA A 40 4.18 -4.96 6.16
CA ALA A 40 3.42 -3.96 5.41
C ALA A 40 4.04 -2.57 5.49
N ARG A 41 4.48 -2.15 6.69
CA ARG A 41 5.09 -0.84 6.95
C ARG A 41 6.38 -0.63 6.14
N TYR A 42 7.25 -1.63 6.15
CA TYR A 42 8.54 -1.59 5.46
C TYR A 42 8.50 -2.21 4.07
N GLN A 43 7.32 -2.64 3.61
CA GLN A 43 7.11 -3.32 2.32
C GLN A 43 8.09 -4.49 2.10
N SER A 44 8.36 -5.30 3.13
CA SER A 44 9.28 -6.44 3.06
C SER A 44 8.57 -7.74 2.66
N LYS A 45 9.37 -8.80 2.46
CA LYS A 45 8.92 -10.15 2.09
C LYS A 45 7.98 -10.11 0.88
N SER A 46 6.77 -10.65 1.02
CA SER A 46 5.77 -10.71 -0.04
C SER A 46 5.33 -9.35 -0.60
N PHE A 47 5.44 -8.24 0.17
CA PHE A 47 5.19 -6.92 -0.37
C PHE A 47 6.31 -6.49 -1.34
N ALA A 48 7.56 -6.75 -0.97
CA ALA A 48 8.71 -6.44 -1.83
C ALA A 48 8.60 -7.19 -3.17
N GLU A 49 8.29 -8.49 -3.12
CA GLU A 49 8.11 -9.31 -4.33
C GLU A 49 6.95 -8.82 -5.21
N ALA A 50 5.83 -8.42 -4.58
CA ALA A 50 4.68 -7.91 -5.31
C ALA A 50 4.97 -6.57 -5.98
N PHE A 51 5.63 -5.63 -5.28
CA PHE A 51 6.02 -4.35 -5.86
C PHE A 51 7.04 -4.51 -6.98
N ALA A 52 8.04 -5.39 -6.84
CA ALA A 52 8.99 -5.67 -7.89
C ALA A 52 8.32 -6.21 -9.18
N LYS A 53 7.28 -7.05 -9.03
CA LYS A 53 6.48 -7.52 -10.19
C LYS A 53 5.70 -6.39 -10.87
N HIS A 54 5.13 -5.46 -10.09
CA HIS A 54 4.45 -4.30 -10.68
C HIS A 54 5.44 -3.33 -11.34
N GLU A 55 6.59 -3.07 -10.74
CA GLU A 55 7.66 -2.24 -11.31
C GLU A 55 8.16 -2.83 -12.62
N LEU A 56 8.40 -4.15 -12.68
CA LEU A 56 8.78 -4.82 -13.92
C LEU A 56 7.70 -4.73 -15.00
N LYS A 57 6.42 -4.81 -14.60
CA LYS A 57 5.28 -4.71 -15.51
C LYS A 57 5.14 -3.30 -16.10
N TYR A 58 5.49 -2.27 -15.33
CA TYR A 58 5.36 -0.87 -15.71
C TYR A 58 6.70 -0.22 -16.09
N LYS A 59 7.76 -1.01 -16.30
CA LYS A 59 9.13 -0.51 -16.53
C LYS A 59 9.26 0.52 -17.66
N ASP A 60 8.40 0.44 -18.68
CA ASP A 60 8.38 1.30 -19.87
C ASP A 60 7.16 2.25 -19.87
N ASP A 61 6.44 2.35 -18.74
CA ASP A 61 5.22 3.15 -18.57
C ASP A 61 5.41 4.09 -17.37
N ASP A 62 5.71 5.36 -17.67
CA ASP A 62 5.96 6.40 -16.66
C ASP A 62 4.75 6.61 -15.74
N GLU A 63 3.52 6.53 -16.27
CA GLU A 63 2.30 6.64 -15.46
C GLU A 63 2.14 5.44 -14.54
N GLY A 64 2.42 4.24 -15.06
CA GLY A 64 2.47 3.00 -14.29
C GLY A 64 3.50 3.04 -13.15
N MET A 65 4.69 3.59 -13.39
CA MET A 65 5.72 3.75 -12.37
C MET A 65 5.33 4.75 -11.29
N GLN A 66 4.72 5.87 -11.67
CA GLN A 66 4.15 6.83 -10.71
C GLN A 66 3.06 6.19 -9.86
N LYS A 67 2.23 5.32 -10.47
CA LYS A 67 1.19 4.58 -9.77
C LYS A 67 1.76 3.66 -8.69
N VAL A 68 2.84 2.93 -9.01
CA VAL A 68 3.52 2.08 -8.02
C VAL A 68 4.07 2.91 -6.85
N GLN A 69 4.64 4.08 -7.12
CA GLN A 69 5.12 4.97 -6.06
C GLN A 69 3.99 5.48 -5.15
N ARG A 70 2.82 5.80 -5.71
CA ARG A 70 1.64 6.17 -4.90
C ARG A 70 1.21 5.03 -4.00
N TRP A 71 1.17 3.80 -4.51
CA TRP A 71 0.84 2.61 -3.71
C TRP A 71 1.81 2.39 -2.54
N ARG A 72 3.13 2.49 -2.78
CA ARG A 72 4.15 2.39 -1.73
C ARG A 72 3.96 3.44 -0.65
N THR A 73 3.69 4.68 -1.07
CA THR A 73 3.49 5.82 -0.16
C THR A 73 2.25 5.62 0.70
N ALA A 74 1.11 5.25 0.09
CA ALA A 74 -0.13 4.97 0.80
C ALA A 74 0.03 3.84 1.82
N LEU A 75 0.65 2.72 1.43
CA LEU A 75 0.86 1.60 2.35
C LEU A 75 1.76 1.97 3.54
N THR A 76 2.81 2.76 3.29
CA THR A 76 3.68 3.28 4.35
C THR A 76 2.92 4.20 5.30
N ALA A 77 2.10 5.09 4.76
CA ALA A 77 1.36 6.09 5.53
C ALA A 77 0.27 5.44 6.40
N GLU A 78 -0.52 4.50 5.86
CA GLU A 78 -1.46 3.71 6.67
C GLU A 78 -0.76 2.96 7.80
N SER A 79 0.33 2.26 7.49
CA SER A 79 1.04 1.43 8.47
C SER A 79 1.75 2.24 9.55
N LYS A 80 2.00 3.54 9.34
CA LYS A 80 2.54 4.47 10.34
C LYS A 80 1.49 4.92 11.36
N ARG A 81 0.19 4.85 11.04
CA ARG A 81 -0.88 5.23 11.98
C ARG A 81 -1.08 4.20 13.08
N ILE A 82 -0.45 3.04 12.95
CA ILE A 82 -0.45 1.98 13.94
C ILE A 82 0.76 2.16 14.84
N CYS A 83 0.57 2.82 15.97
CA CYS A 83 1.47 2.66 17.11
C CYS A 83 1.25 1.24 17.66
N ILE A 84 2.02 0.27 17.16
CA ILE A 84 2.27 -0.94 17.94
C ILE A 84 3.43 -0.56 18.88
N PRO A 85 3.23 -0.55 20.21
CA PRO A 85 4.28 -0.23 21.18
C PRO A 85 5.45 -1.21 21.11
#